data_AF-A0A524BAI8-F1
#
_entry.id   AF-A0A524BAI8-F1
#
_cell.length_a   1.000
_cell.length_b   1.000
_cell.length_c   1.000
_cell.angle_alpha   90.00
_cell.angle_beta   90.00
_cell.angle_gamma   90.00
#
_symmetry.space_group_name_H-M   'P 1'
#
loop_
_entity.id
_entity.type
_entity.pdbx_description
1 polymer ?
#
loop_
_entity_poly.entity_id
_entity_poly.type
_entity_poly.pdbx_seq_one_letter_code
_entity_poly.pdbx_strand_id
1 'polypeptide(L)'
;MSMSANANEASKMPLDQLRAERDRLRHEEDAVSFVRRLAQGRIDLVEAVRHRKSSGESTSVADIIRSGVGPAPSTGSARPPRDTDVAADHPLVTEFDQLCDRLGFDEMSELDVPGLDRLHDGLVAFEAVQSSRRRDLFERIDALTAELVRRYRDGDASVDSLLQG
;
A
#
# COMPACT_ATOMS: atom_id res chain seq x y z
N MET A 1 -16.39 8.56 1.29
CA MET A 1 -17.58 8.40 0.41
C MET A 1 -18.28 7.13 0.81
N SER A 2 -19.61 7.02 0.69
CA SER A 2 -20.33 5.79 1.03
C SER A 2 -20.26 4.79 -0.14
N MET A 3 -20.24 3.48 0.13
CA MET A 3 -20.36 2.42 -0.89
C MET A 3 -21.50 2.67 -1.88
N SER A 4 -22.63 3.23 -1.43
CA SER A 4 -23.78 3.55 -2.28
C SER A 4 -23.49 4.64 -3.32
N ALA A 5 -22.60 5.60 -3.00
CA ALA A 5 -22.18 6.63 -3.94
C ALA A 5 -21.28 6.06 -5.05
N ASN A 6 -20.28 5.24 -4.67
CA ASN A 6 -19.37 4.60 -5.63
C ASN A 6 -20.14 3.70 -6.62
N ALA A 7 -21.14 2.97 -6.15
CA ALA A 7 -21.98 2.13 -7.02
C ALA A 7 -22.81 2.94 -8.03
N ASN A 8 -23.33 4.10 -7.60
CA ASN A 8 -24.10 4.99 -8.47
C ASN A 8 -23.23 5.72 -9.51
N GLU A 9 -21.98 6.02 -9.18
CA GLU A 9 -21.02 6.56 -10.13
C GLU A 9 -20.63 5.50 -11.18
N ALA A 10 -20.34 4.28 -10.74
CA ALA A 10 -20.01 3.16 -11.63
C ALA A 10 -21.14 2.86 -12.63
N SER A 11 -22.40 2.86 -12.19
CA SER A 11 -23.54 2.52 -13.05
C SER A 11 -23.77 3.51 -14.20
N LYS A 12 -23.30 4.76 -14.07
CA LYS A 12 -23.44 5.81 -15.09
C LYS A 12 -22.30 5.85 -16.10
N MET A 13 -21.20 5.17 -15.82
CA MET A 13 -19.99 5.21 -16.65
C MET A 13 -20.12 4.29 -17.88
N PRO A 14 -19.72 4.69 -19.09
CA PRO A 14 -19.58 3.80 -20.26
C PRO A 14 -18.66 2.59 -19.99
N LEU A 15 -18.84 1.47 -20.70
CA LEU A 15 -18.15 0.21 -20.39
C LEU A 15 -16.62 0.29 -20.54
N ASP A 16 -16.15 0.96 -21.60
CA ASP A 16 -14.74 1.26 -21.86
C ASP A 16 -14.14 2.13 -20.75
N GLN A 17 -14.85 3.19 -20.35
CA GLN A 17 -14.44 4.07 -19.26
C GLN A 17 -14.41 3.32 -17.91
N LEU A 18 -15.37 2.43 -17.66
CA LEU A 18 -15.45 1.61 -16.46
C LEU A 18 -14.23 0.68 -16.32
N ARG A 19 -13.78 0.10 -17.44
CA ARG A 19 -12.56 -0.72 -17.50
C ARG A 19 -11.32 0.14 -17.25
N ALA A 20 -11.20 1.26 -17.97
CA ALA A 20 -10.06 2.15 -17.87
C ALA A 20 -9.90 2.73 -16.45
N GLU A 21 -10.99 3.18 -15.83
CA GLU A 21 -10.97 3.73 -14.47
C GLU A 21 -10.60 2.65 -13.44
N ARG A 22 -11.14 1.44 -13.58
CA ARG A 22 -10.78 0.32 -12.69
C ARG A 22 -9.29 0.01 -12.78
N ASP A 23 -8.74 -0.02 -14.00
CA ASP A 23 -7.34 -0.37 -14.21
C ASP A 23 -6.41 0.76 -13.72
N ARG A 24 -6.79 2.03 -13.93
CA ARG A 24 -6.12 3.20 -13.32
C ARG A 24 -6.09 3.12 -11.80
N LEU A 25 -7.25 2.85 -11.16
CA LEU A 25 -7.33 2.75 -9.70
C LEU A 25 -6.56 1.54 -9.14
N ARG A 26 -6.48 0.43 -9.88
CA ARG A 26 -5.65 -0.72 -9.51
C ARG A 26 -4.17 -0.35 -9.51
N HIS A 27 -3.69 0.35 -10.53
CA HIS A 27 -2.30 0.82 -10.58
C HIS A 27 -1.98 1.79 -9.43
N GLU A 28 -2.93 2.66 -9.08
CA GLU A 28 -2.80 3.54 -7.91
C GLU A 28 -2.77 2.74 -6.59
N GLU A 29 -3.62 1.72 -6.45
CA GLU A 29 -3.66 0.85 -5.27
C GLU A 29 -2.37 0.04 -5.13
N ASP A 30 -1.82 -0.45 -6.24
CA ASP A 30 -0.54 -1.16 -6.30
C ASP A 30 0.59 -0.31 -5.69
N ALA A 31 0.70 0.96 -6.11
CA ALA A 31 1.68 1.90 -5.54
C ALA A 31 1.45 2.16 -4.05
N VAL A 32 0.20 2.41 -3.63
CA VAL A 32 -0.17 2.61 -2.21
C VAL A 32 0.16 1.37 -1.37
N SER A 33 -0.15 0.18 -1.87
CA SER A 33 0.13 -1.08 -1.20
C SER A 33 1.62 -1.36 -1.09
N PHE A 34 2.40 -0.99 -2.11
CA PHE A 34 3.84 -1.08 -2.09
C PHE A 34 4.46 -0.21 -0.98
N VAL A 35 4.20 1.10 -0.98
CA VAL A 35 4.78 2.01 0.02
C VAL A 35 4.27 1.72 1.43
N ARG A 36 3.04 1.24 1.59
CA ARG A 36 2.51 0.80 2.89
C ARG A 36 3.32 -0.39 3.44
N ARG A 37 3.59 -1.42 2.62
CA ARG A 37 4.41 -2.57 3.06
C ARG A 37 5.85 -2.15 3.37
N LEU A 38 6.40 -1.22 2.60
CA LEU A 38 7.72 -0.68 2.87
C LEU A 38 7.77 0.08 4.21
N ALA A 39 6.75 0.91 4.49
CA ALA A 39 6.58 1.58 5.79
C ALA A 39 6.47 0.59 6.94
N GLN A 40 5.65 -0.46 6.80
CA GLN A 40 5.53 -1.53 7.80
C GLN A 40 6.88 -2.17 8.11
N GLY A 41 7.67 -2.54 7.08
CA GLY A 41 9.01 -3.10 7.29
C GLY A 41 9.99 -2.12 7.94
N ARG A 42 9.92 -0.82 7.62
CA ARG A 42 10.75 0.22 8.27
C ARG A 42 10.34 0.42 9.74
N ILE A 43 9.05 0.34 10.07
CA ILE A 43 8.53 0.39 11.46
C ILE A 43 9.09 -0.78 12.27
N ASP A 44 8.97 -2.01 11.77
CA ASP A 44 9.47 -3.21 12.44
C ASP A 44 10.98 -3.11 12.76
N LEU A 45 11.74 -2.53 11.83
CA LEU A 45 13.19 -2.32 12.00
C LEU A 45 13.50 -1.28 13.08
N VAL A 46 12.78 -0.15 13.09
CA VAL A 46 12.95 0.90 14.10
C VAL A 46 12.54 0.39 15.50
N GLU A 47 11.49 -0.41 15.60
CA GLU A 47 11.09 -1.04 16.87
C GLU A 47 12.17 -1.96 17.41
N ALA A 48 12.79 -2.77 16.56
CA ALA A 48 13.90 -3.63 16.97
C ALA A 48 15.13 -2.83 17.42
N VAL A 49 15.44 -1.71 16.75
CA VAL A 49 16.51 -0.79 17.18
C VAL A 49 16.19 -0.18 18.56
N ARG A 50 14.97 0.33 18.76
CA ARG A 50 14.51 0.88 20.04
C ARG A 50 14.63 -0.15 21.16
N HIS A 51 14.26 -1.41 20.89
CA HIS A 51 14.35 -2.49 21.86
C HIS A 51 15.79 -2.77 22.30
N ARG A 52 16.72 -2.94 21.35
CA ARG A 52 18.16 -3.16 21.67
C ARG A 52 18.80 -1.99 22.41
N LYS A 53 18.43 -0.77 22.02
CA LYS A 53 18.95 0.43 22.68
C LYS A 53 18.49 0.50 24.14
N SER A 54 17.25 0.09 24.42
CA SER A 54 16.72 0.00 25.78
C SER A 54 17.36 -1.12 26.63
N SER A 55 17.84 -2.21 26.00
CA SER A 55 18.54 -3.30 26.69
C SER A 55 20.03 -3.04 26.90
N GLY A 56 20.56 -1.93 26.39
CA GLY A 56 21.99 -1.57 26.48
C GLY A 56 22.89 -2.41 25.56
N GLU A 57 22.30 -3.11 24.59
CA GLU A 57 23.04 -3.87 23.60
C GLU A 57 23.60 -2.97 22.49
N SER A 58 24.73 -3.39 21.90
CA SER A 58 25.25 -2.75 20.70
C SER A 58 24.22 -2.85 19.56
N THR A 59 23.85 -1.69 19.00
CA THR A 59 22.85 -1.59 17.95
C THR A 59 23.51 -1.75 16.60
N SER A 60 23.38 -2.94 16.01
CA SER A 60 23.79 -3.23 14.63
C SER A 60 22.56 -3.55 13.80
N VAL A 61 22.20 -2.63 12.90
CA VAL A 61 21.04 -2.77 12.00
C VAL A 61 21.16 -4.02 11.13
N ALA A 62 22.37 -4.33 10.66
CA ALA A 62 22.64 -5.53 9.88
C ALA A 62 22.37 -6.83 10.66
N ASP A 63 22.63 -6.84 11.97
CA ASP A 63 22.34 -8.00 12.82
C ASP A 63 20.84 -8.13 13.13
N ILE A 64 20.13 -7.01 13.19
CA ILE A 64 18.67 -7.01 13.33
C ILE A 64 18.01 -7.60 12.09
N ILE A 65 18.43 -7.17 10.90
CA ILE A 65 17.93 -7.74 9.63
C ILE A 65 18.26 -9.24 9.55
N ARG A 66 19.48 -9.66 9.92
CA ARG A 66 19.86 -11.08 9.98
C ARG A 66 19.04 -11.89 10.98
N SER A 67 18.54 -11.27 12.05
CA SER A 67 17.72 -11.94 13.07
C SER A 67 16.29 -12.27 12.61
N GLY A 68 15.92 -11.86 11.40
CA GLY A 68 14.60 -12.16 10.81
C GLY A 68 13.56 -11.07 11.05
N VAL A 69 13.98 -9.86 11.41
CA VAL A 69 13.08 -8.69 11.38
C VAL A 69 12.74 -8.41 9.91
N GLY A 70 11.47 -8.59 9.59
CA GLY A 70 10.92 -8.41 8.27
C GLY A 70 9.40 -8.47 8.36
N PRO A 71 8.70 -7.94 7.35
CA PRO A 71 7.25 -7.80 7.39
C PRO A 71 6.60 -9.16 7.67
N ALA A 72 5.76 -9.21 8.71
CA ALA A 72 4.93 -10.37 8.96
C ALA A 72 4.10 -10.70 7.70
N PRO A 73 3.86 -11.99 7.38
CA PRO A 73 3.05 -12.36 6.24
C PRO A 73 1.70 -11.63 6.33
N SER A 74 1.36 -10.87 5.29
CA SER A 74 0.20 -9.99 5.30
C SER A 74 -1.06 -10.82 5.57
N THR A 75 -1.75 -10.54 6.67
CA THR A 75 -3.05 -11.15 7.01
C THR A 75 -4.20 -10.62 6.12
N GLY A 76 -3.89 -9.73 5.17
CA GLY A 76 -4.84 -9.05 4.30
C GLY A 76 -4.99 -9.70 2.93
N SER A 77 -6.08 -10.42 2.75
CA SER A 77 -6.58 -11.04 1.51
C SER A 77 -5.73 -12.18 0.96
N ALA A 78 -6.34 -13.36 0.78
CA ALA A 78 -5.77 -14.55 0.15
C ALA A 78 -5.50 -14.39 -1.36
N ARG A 79 -5.24 -13.16 -1.82
CA ARG A 79 -4.95 -12.85 -3.21
C ARG A 79 -3.47 -13.14 -3.45
N PRO A 80 -3.13 -13.91 -4.50
CA PRO A 80 -1.74 -14.10 -4.90
C PRO A 80 -1.03 -12.74 -5.03
N PRO A 81 0.25 -12.63 -4.62
CA PRO A 81 1.03 -11.43 -4.85
C PRO A 81 0.90 -10.98 -6.31
N ARG A 82 0.37 -9.76 -6.46
CA ARG A 82 0.52 -8.92 -7.66
C ARG A 82 2.00 -8.83 -8.03
N ASP A 83 2.45 -9.18 -9.24
CA ASP A 83 3.67 -8.54 -9.75
C ASP A 83 3.37 -7.04 -9.79
N THR A 84 3.86 -6.34 -8.78
CA THR A 84 3.56 -4.93 -8.55
C THR A 84 4.69 -4.16 -9.23
N ASP A 85 4.51 -3.83 -10.51
CA ASP A 85 5.49 -3.02 -11.26
C ASP A 85 5.31 -1.54 -10.88
N VAL A 86 5.77 -1.20 -9.67
CA VAL A 86 5.79 0.19 -9.18
C VAL A 86 7.15 0.77 -9.51
N ALA A 87 7.16 1.79 -10.37
CA ALA A 87 8.39 2.47 -10.75
C ALA A 87 9.07 3.11 -9.53
N ALA A 88 10.40 3.04 -9.46
CA ALA A 88 11.18 3.60 -8.35
C ALA A 88 11.02 5.13 -8.24
N ASP A 89 10.76 5.81 -9.35
CA ASP A 89 10.50 7.25 -9.42
C ASP A 89 9.01 7.62 -9.21
N HIS A 90 8.17 6.65 -8.83
CA HIS A 90 6.77 6.92 -8.54
C HIS A 90 6.67 7.97 -7.40
N PRO A 91 5.79 8.99 -7.52
CA PRO A 91 5.73 10.08 -6.54
C PRO A 91 5.55 9.64 -5.08
N LEU A 92 4.76 8.59 -4.84
CA LEU A 92 4.59 8.03 -3.48
C LEU A 92 5.85 7.37 -2.92
N VAL A 93 6.68 6.76 -3.79
CA VAL A 93 7.96 6.18 -3.37
C VAL A 93 8.91 7.32 -3.00
N THR A 94 8.99 8.34 -3.86
CA THR A 94 9.78 9.56 -3.59
C THR A 94 9.34 10.26 -2.30
N GLU A 95 8.03 10.42 -2.07
CA GLU A 95 7.49 11.01 -0.83
C GLU A 95 7.92 10.22 0.41
N PHE A 96 7.85 8.89 0.32
CA PHE A 96 8.23 8.01 1.43
C PHE A 96 9.74 8.03 1.72
N ASP A 97 10.58 8.06 0.68
CA ASP A 97 12.02 8.18 0.86
C ASP A 97 12.41 9.55 1.44
N GLN A 98 11.80 10.64 0.95
CA GLN A 98 12.00 11.98 1.55
C GLN A 98 11.56 12.07 3.01
N LEU A 99 10.54 11.32 3.42
CA LEU A 99 10.15 11.20 4.83
C LEU A 99 11.27 10.52 5.63
N CYS A 100 11.82 9.43 5.10
CA CYS A 100 12.84 8.64 5.78
C CYS A 100 14.16 9.41 5.90
N ASP A 101 14.59 10.10 4.85
CA ASP A 101 15.77 10.97 4.86
C ASP A 101 15.64 12.06 5.93
N ARG A 102 14.49 12.75 5.93
CA ARG A 102 14.22 13.85 6.87
C ARG A 102 14.15 13.41 8.33
N LEU A 103 13.76 12.16 8.59
CA LEU A 103 13.67 11.60 9.94
C LEU A 103 14.93 10.81 10.35
N GLY A 104 15.94 10.70 9.47
CA GLY A 104 17.21 10.05 9.76
C GLY A 104 17.09 8.53 9.84
N PHE A 105 16.32 7.90 8.94
CA PHE A 105 16.16 6.45 8.92
C PHE A 105 17.50 5.73 8.70
N ASP A 106 18.32 6.20 7.77
CA ASP A 106 19.61 5.57 7.43
C ASP A 106 20.62 5.67 8.58
N GLU A 107 20.55 6.75 9.38
CA GLU A 107 21.37 6.98 10.56
C GLU A 107 20.66 6.58 11.88
N MET A 108 19.61 5.77 11.84
CA MET A 108 18.78 5.50 13.04
C MET A 108 19.54 4.90 14.23
N SER A 109 20.67 4.21 14.00
CA SER A 109 21.53 3.70 15.08
C SER A 109 22.20 4.81 15.89
N GLU A 110 22.36 6.00 15.29
CA GLU A 110 22.98 7.18 15.89
C GLU A 110 21.95 8.09 16.57
N LEU A 111 20.67 8.00 16.19
CA LEU A 111 19.58 8.76 16.79
C LEU A 111 19.44 8.46 18.28
N ASP A 112 19.21 9.51 19.10
CA ASP A 112 18.85 9.37 20.50
C ASP A 112 17.41 8.81 20.67
N VAL A 113 16.99 8.54 21.91
CA VAL A 113 15.64 7.99 22.17
C VAL A 113 14.54 8.90 21.60
N PRO A 114 14.55 10.23 21.85
CA PRO A 114 13.60 11.14 21.22
C PRO A 114 13.63 11.18 19.69
N GLY A 115 14.79 10.95 19.07
CA GLY A 115 14.94 10.87 17.61
C GLY A 115 14.31 9.59 17.05
N LEU A 116 14.57 8.45 17.70
CA LEU A 116 13.95 7.17 17.33
C LEU A 116 12.43 7.17 17.50
N ASP A 117 11.91 7.80 18.56
CA ASP A 117 10.47 7.94 18.77
C ASP A 117 9.85 8.80 17.65
N ARG A 118 10.49 9.92 17.28
CA ARG A 118 10.03 10.76 16.15
C ARG A 118 10.06 10.03 14.81
N LEU A 119 11.10 9.23 14.56
CA LEU A 119 11.20 8.40 13.36
C LEU A 119 10.07 7.36 13.32
N HIS A 120 9.86 6.63 14.42
CA HIS A 120 8.79 5.64 14.56
C HIS A 120 7.41 6.26 14.33
N ASP A 121 7.08 7.33 15.04
CA ASP A 121 5.78 8.01 14.95
C ASP A 121 5.52 8.53 13.53
N GLY A 122 6.55 9.08 12.87
CA GLY A 122 6.44 9.55 11.48
C GLY A 122 6.15 8.42 10.48
N LEU A 123 6.81 7.27 10.63
CA LEU A 123 6.56 6.10 9.79
C LEU A 123 5.16 5.51 10.05
N VAL A 124 4.73 5.42 11.31
CA VAL A 124 3.39 4.96 11.69
C VAL A 124 2.31 5.88 11.11
N ALA A 125 2.50 7.20 11.19
CA ALA A 125 1.56 8.16 10.62
C ALA A 125 1.46 8.01 9.09
N PHE A 126 2.58 7.84 8.39
CA PHE A 126 2.58 7.59 6.95
C PHE A 126 1.86 6.28 6.62
N GLU A 127 2.18 5.17 7.29
CA GLU A 127 1.52 3.88 7.09
C GLU A 127 0.01 3.99 7.26
N ALA A 128 -0.46 4.67 8.31
CA ALA A 128 -1.87 4.82 8.60
C ALA A 128 -2.61 5.58 7.49
N VAL A 129 -1.99 6.63 6.93
CA VAL A 129 -2.52 7.37 5.78
C VAL A 129 -2.65 6.45 4.56
N GLN A 130 -1.62 5.66 4.25
CA GLN A 130 -1.66 4.72 3.12
C GLN A 130 -2.67 3.59 3.35
N SER A 131 -2.79 3.10 4.58
CA SER A 131 -3.81 2.14 5.00
C SER A 131 -5.23 2.68 4.79
N SER A 132 -5.48 3.97 5.07
CA SER A 132 -6.76 4.60 4.77
C SER A 132 -6.99 4.72 3.27
N ARG A 133 -6.03 5.28 2.53
CA ARG A 133 -6.12 5.45 1.08
C ARG A 133 -6.36 4.13 0.36
N ARG A 134 -5.70 3.06 0.79
CA ARG A 134 -5.90 1.71 0.24
C ARG A 134 -7.32 1.21 0.42
N ARG A 135 -7.93 1.43 1.60
CA ARG A 135 -9.32 1.04 1.86
C ARG A 135 -10.27 1.77 0.91
N ASP A 136 -10.10 3.08 0.78
CA ASP A 136 -10.92 3.90 -0.13
C ASP A 136 -10.78 3.45 -1.60
N LEU A 137 -9.55 3.11 -2.03
CA LEU A 137 -9.29 2.57 -3.37
C LEU A 137 -9.97 1.22 -3.59
N PHE A 138 -9.86 0.30 -2.62
CA PHE A 138 -10.55 -1.00 -2.74
C PHE A 138 -12.05 -0.86 -2.83
N GLU A 139 -12.67 -0.01 -2.02
CA GLU A 139 -14.12 0.23 -2.09
C GLU A 139 -14.56 0.71 -3.48
N ARG A 140 -13.76 1.57 -4.13
CA ARG A 140 -14.03 2.04 -5.50
C ARG A 140 -13.79 0.94 -6.54
N ILE A 141 -12.67 0.24 -6.45
CA ILE A 141 -12.32 -0.87 -7.36
C ILE A 141 -13.38 -1.96 -7.30
N ASP A 142 -13.88 -2.29 -6.12
CA ASP A 142 -14.91 -3.30 -5.91
C ASP A 142 -16.25 -2.87 -6.50
N ALA A 143 -16.64 -1.60 -6.35
CA ALA A 143 -17.84 -1.05 -6.98
C ALA A 143 -17.77 -1.12 -8.52
N LEU A 144 -16.64 -0.71 -9.11
CA LEU A 144 -16.41 -0.80 -10.56
C LEU A 144 -16.40 -2.25 -11.05
N THR A 145 -15.79 -3.15 -10.26
CA THR A 145 -15.72 -4.58 -10.58
C THR A 145 -17.11 -5.22 -10.51
N ALA A 146 -17.91 -4.90 -9.50
CA ALA A 146 -19.28 -5.38 -9.36
C ALA A 146 -20.15 -4.93 -10.54
N GLU A 147 -20.02 -3.67 -10.95
CA GLU A 147 -20.74 -3.13 -12.11
C GLU A 147 -20.31 -3.80 -13.42
N LEU A 148 -19.01 -4.03 -13.63
CA LEU A 148 -18.53 -4.79 -14.79
C LEU A 148 -19.12 -6.20 -14.82
N VAL A 149 -19.08 -6.92 -13.70
CA VAL A 149 -19.64 -8.27 -13.60
C VAL A 149 -21.15 -8.25 -13.87
N ARG A 150 -21.88 -7.25 -13.37
CA ARG A 150 -23.31 -7.09 -13.65
C ARG A 150 -23.57 -6.86 -15.14
N ARG A 151 -22.85 -5.94 -15.79
CA ARG A 151 -23.02 -5.67 -17.23
C ARG A 151 -22.63 -6.85 -18.10
N TYR A 152 -21.61 -7.62 -17.72
CA TYR A 152 -21.31 -8.85 -18.42
C TYR A 152 -22.43 -9.87 -18.25
N ARG A 153 -23.00 -10.06 -17.05
CA ARG A 153 -24.15 -10.96 -16.88
C ARG A 153 -25.40 -10.51 -17.64
N ASP A 154 -25.70 -9.22 -17.62
CA ASP A 154 -26.85 -8.62 -18.32
C ASP A 154 -26.62 -8.62 -19.85
N GLY A 155 -25.35 -8.56 -20.28
CA GLY A 155 -24.91 -8.61 -21.68
C GLY A 155 -24.63 -10.02 -22.22
N ASP A 156 -24.34 -11.02 -21.37
CA ASP A 156 -24.03 -12.43 -21.67
C ASP A 156 -25.27 -13.28 -22.00
N ALA A 157 -26.40 -12.65 -22.30
CA ALA A 157 -27.22 -13.17 -23.40
C ALA A 157 -26.46 -13.14 -24.75
N SER A 158 -25.26 -12.52 -24.83
CA SER A 158 -24.37 -12.44 -25.98
C SER A 158 -22.88 -12.46 -25.56
N VAL A 159 -22.33 -13.66 -25.41
CA VAL A 159 -20.90 -13.94 -25.14
C VAL A 159 -19.95 -13.47 -26.27
N ASP A 160 -20.47 -12.93 -27.38
CA ASP A 160 -19.68 -12.61 -28.58
C ASP A 160 -18.74 -11.40 -28.45
N SER A 161 -18.92 -10.54 -27.45
CA SER A 161 -18.17 -9.26 -27.37
C SER A 161 -16.81 -9.36 -26.64
N LEU A 162 -16.47 -10.53 -26.05
CA LEU A 162 -15.26 -10.71 -25.23
C LEU A 162 -14.02 -11.19 -26.01
N LEU A 163 -14.16 -11.52 -27.30
CA LEU A 163 -13.06 -12.03 -28.15
C LEU A 163 -12.56 -11.03 -29.21
N GLN A 164 -13.05 -9.78 -29.19
CA GLN A 164 -12.61 -8.73 -30.12
C GLN A 164 -12.26 -7.46 -29.35
N GLY A 165 -10.98 -7.29 -29.00
CA GLY A 165 -10.45 -6.08 -28.36
C GLY A 165 -9.14 -6.31 -27.65
#